data_AF-W6Z6Y2-F1
#
_entry.id   AF-W6Z6Y2-F1
#
_cell.length_a   1.000
_cell.length_b   1.000
_cell.length_c   1.000
_cell.angle_alpha   90.00
_cell.angle_beta   90.00
_cell.angle_gamma   90.00
#
_symmetry.space_group_name_H-M   'P 1'
#
loop_
_entity.id
_entity.type
_entity.pdbx_description
1 polymer ?
#
loop_
_entity_poly.entity_id
_entity_poly.type
_entity_poly.pdbx_seq_one_letter_code
_entity_poly.pdbx_strand_id
1 'polypeptide(L)'
;MAKNHQFTIGWICPLPLEKEAARLVLDEEYPQDEVQHQNTYYLGGRIGKHKVVIGVQRRIGLTGAAILAEKMRTGFPNIKYFLLVGIAGGVPRYGQPGAFSEIVLGDVVVSSPRSNHGGVLQYDKGAWEGQGRLNFRGHTNGVPGDLMAAVNNFRAEGWSKTNIAQVLKQMRLKLNEEQKRQYADPGPSQDRL
;
A
#
# COMPACT_ATOMS: atom_id res chain seq x y z
N MET A 1 -29.11 6.70 -0.61
CA MET A 1 -28.08 5.73 -0.16
C MET A 1 -27.26 6.38 0.94
N ALA A 2 -26.88 5.66 2.01
CA ALA A 2 -26.06 6.26 3.07
C ALA A 2 -24.66 6.63 2.55
N LYS A 3 -24.12 7.79 2.94
CA LYS A 3 -22.85 8.36 2.43
C LYS A 3 -21.71 7.33 2.40
N ASN A 4 -21.62 6.44 3.40
CA ASN A 4 -20.57 5.42 3.48
C ASN A 4 -20.62 4.33 2.39
N HIS A 5 -21.74 4.15 1.69
CA HIS A 5 -21.87 3.14 0.63
C HIS A 5 -21.16 3.53 -0.66
N GLN A 6 -20.67 4.76 -0.76
CA GLN A 6 -19.98 5.23 -1.95
C GLN A 6 -18.53 4.70 -2.07
N PHE A 7 -17.93 4.28 -0.95
CA PHE A 7 -16.53 3.85 -0.91
C PHE A 7 -16.39 2.40 -1.35
N THR A 8 -15.42 2.15 -2.22
CA THR A 8 -15.18 0.82 -2.82
C THR A 8 -13.78 0.29 -2.56
N ILE A 9 -12.87 1.13 -2.08
CA ILE A 9 -11.49 0.77 -1.74
C ILE A 9 -11.22 1.21 -0.30
N GLY A 10 -10.79 0.27 0.53
CA GLY A 10 -10.19 0.56 1.83
C GLY A 10 -8.67 0.64 1.69
N TRP A 11 -8.08 1.77 2.07
CA TRP A 11 -6.63 1.96 2.12
C TRP A 11 -6.20 1.95 3.59
N ILE A 12 -5.30 1.04 3.94
CA ILE A 12 -4.76 0.86 5.29
C ILE A 12 -3.33 1.40 5.31
N CYS A 13 -3.10 2.41 6.12
CA CYS A 13 -1.77 2.96 6.42
C CYS A 13 -1.28 2.40 7.77
N PRO A 14 -0.14 1.69 7.80
CA PRO A 14 0.53 1.32 9.04
C PRO A 14 0.89 2.51 9.95
N LEU A 15 1.32 3.64 9.39
CA LEU A 15 1.88 4.80 10.08
C LEU A 15 1.14 6.12 9.75
N PRO A 16 1.18 7.13 10.65
CA PRO A 16 0.63 8.45 10.39
C PRO A 16 1.24 9.14 9.16
N LEU A 17 2.56 9.06 8.96
CA LEU A 17 3.25 9.65 7.80
C LEU A 17 2.76 9.04 6.47
N GLU A 18 2.40 7.76 6.48
CA GLU A 18 1.87 7.08 5.29
C GLU A 18 0.44 7.52 5.01
N LYS A 19 -0.35 7.83 6.05
CA LYS A 19 -1.68 8.45 5.88
C LYS A 19 -1.57 9.89 5.36
N GLU A 20 -0.56 10.64 5.80
CA GLU A 20 -0.27 11.97 5.26
C GLU A 20 0.06 11.89 3.76
N ALA A 21 0.96 11.00 3.36
CA ALA A 21 1.27 10.77 1.95
C ALA A 21 0.02 10.33 1.15
N ALA A 22 -0.80 9.43 1.69
CA ALA A 22 -2.06 9.00 1.07
C ALA A 22 -3.06 10.15 0.91
N ARG A 23 -3.12 11.10 1.85
CA ARG A 23 -3.95 12.30 1.74
C ARG A 23 -3.53 13.18 0.57
N LEU A 24 -2.22 13.36 0.37
CA LEU A 24 -1.68 14.23 -0.67
C LEU A 24 -1.97 13.72 -2.09
N VAL A 25 -2.12 12.40 -2.25
CA VAL A 25 -2.41 11.76 -3.54
C VAL A 25 -3.86 11.92 -4.01
N LEU A 26 -4.78 12.28 -3.10
CA LEU A 26 -6.20 12.44 -3.44
C LEU A 26 -6.39 13.58 -4.45
N ASP A 27 -7.23 13.31 -5.46
CA ASP A 27 -7.75 14.35 -6.36
C ASP A 27 -8.72 15.28 -5.62
N GLU A 28 -9.46 14.69 -4.68
CA GLU A 28 -10.53 15.34 -3.91
C GLU A 28 -10.62 14.69 -2.53
N GLU A 29 -10.67 15.54 -1.50
CA GLU A 29 -10.89 15.13 -0.11
C GLU A 29 -12.35 15.40 0.26
N TYR A 30 -13.00 14.41 0.86
CA TYR A 30 -14.40 14.51 1.28
C TYR A 30 -14.52 15.07 2.71
N PRO A 31 -15.59 15.82 3.00
CA PRO A 31 -15.84 16.34 4.34
C PRO A 31 -15.92 15.23 5.39
N GLN A 32 -15.44 15.52 6.60
CA GLN A 32 -15.30 14.49 7.64
C GLN A 32 -16.64 13.86 8.05
N ASP A 33 -17.75 14.59 7.98
CA ASP A 33 -19.10 14.07 8.27
C ASP A 33 -19.56 13.01 7.26
N GLU A 34 -18.93 12.94 6.09
CA GLU A 34 -19.23 11.93 5.07
C GLU A 34 -18.47 10.61 5.27
N VAL A 35 -17.52 10.61 6.21
CA VAL A 35 -16.52 9.55 6.38
C VAL A 35 -16.42 9.15 7.85
N GLN A 36 -17.57 8.81 8.46
CA GLN A 36 -17.64 8.46 9.87
C GLN A 36 -18.21 7.06 10.10
N HIS A 37 -17.58 6.36 11.04
CA HIS A 37 -18.15 5.17 11.65
C HIS A 37 -17.57 4.97 13.06
N GLN A 38 -18.44 4.89 14.07
CA GLN A 38 -18.12 4.54 15.46
C GLN A 38 -16.85 5.20 16.03
N ASN A 39 -16.85 6.55 16.12
CA ASN A 39 -15.76 7.36 16.68
C ASN A 39 -14.36 7.08 16.11
N THR A 40 -14.27 6.47 14.93
CA THR A 40 -13.00 6.22 14.25
C THR A 40 -12.80 7.25 13.17
N TYR A 41 -11.64 7.90 13.17
CA TYR A 41 -11.30 8.97 12.24
C TYR A 41 -10.72 8.39 10.95
N TYR A 42 -11.55 8.35 9.91
CA TYR A 42 -11.15 7.99 8.56
C TYR A 42 -10.99 9.24 7.70
N LEU A 43 -10.14 9.15 6.69
CA LEU A 43 -10.06 10.13 5.60
C LEU A 43 -10.78 9.54 4.39
N GLY A 44 -11.65 10.29 3.75
CA GLY A 44 -12.33 9.86 2.53
C GLY A 44 -11.98 10.76 1.37
N GLY A 45 -11.96 10.20 0.17
CA GLY A 45 -11.71 10.99 -1.02
C GLY A 45 -11.79 10.18 -2.30
N ARG A 46 -11.24 10.76 -3.37
CA ARG A 46 -11.27 10.18 -4.71
C ARG A 46 -9.89 10.17 -5.36
N ILE A 47 -9.60 9.10 -6.08
CA ILE A 47 -8.46 8.97 -6.99
C ILE A 47 -9.00 8.46 -8.33
N GLY A 48 -8.93 9.29 -9.36
CA GLY A 48 -9.60 9.05 -10.64
C GLY A 48 -11.09 8.79 -10.43
N LYS A 49 -11.56 7.59 -10.82
CA LYS A 49 -12.95 7.14 -10.64
C LYS A 49 -13.20 6.39 -9.33
N HIS A 50 -12.17 6.17 -8.51
CA HIS A 50 -12.25 5.33 -7.32
C HIS A 50 -12.47 6.17 -6.07
N LYS A 51 -13.53 5.84 -5.32
CA LYS A 51 -13.79 6.43 -4.00
C LYS A 51 -13.12 5.58 -2.93
N VAL A 52 -12.20 6.20 -2.21
CA VAL A 52 -11.28 5.55 -1.28
C VAL A 52 -11.56 6.04 0.14
N VAL A 53 -11.58 5.11 1.08
CA VAL A 53 -11.55 5.42 2.51
C VAL A 53 -10.22 4.96 3.09
N ILE A 54 -9.52 5.87 3.77
CA ILE A 54 -8.16 5.71 4.28
C ILE A 54 -8.19 5.67 5.81
N GLY A 55 -7.69 4.58 6.38
CA GLY A 55 -7.51 4.38 7.81
C GLY A 55 -6.03 4.31 8.18
N VAL A 56 -5.69 4.73 9.40
CA VAL A 56 -4.36 4.51 9.98
C VAL A 56 -4.45 3.58 11.18
N GLN A 57 -3.49 2.67 11.30
CA GLN A 57 -3.45 1.75 12.43
C GLN A 57 -3.21 2.48 13.75
N ARG A 58 -3.86 2.04 14.83
CA ARG A 58 -3.55 2.52 16.19
C ARG A 58 -2.19 2.04 16.69
N ARG A 59 -1.84 0.81 16.31
CA ARG A 59 -0.54 0.17 16.55
C ARG A 59 -0.18 -0.64 15.31
N ILE A 60 1.06 -0.50 14.86
CA ILE A 60 1.59 -1.22 13.70
C ILE A 60 1.55 -2.73 13.95
N GLY A 61 1.36 -3.50 12.88
CA GLY A 61 1.40 -4.95 12.90
C GLY A 61 0.12 -5.59 12.33
N LEU A 62 0.19 -6.90 12.08
CA LEU A 62 -0.87 -7.65 11.40
C LEU A 62 -2.21 -7.58 12.12
N THR A 63 -2.22 -7.71 13.45
CA THR A 63 -3.45 -7.62 14.26
C THR A 63 -4.10 -6.25 14.15
N GLY A 64 -3.32 -5.17 14.20
CA GLY A 64 -3.83 -3.81 14.06
C GLY A 64 -4.43 -3.56 12.69
N ALA A 65 -3.80 -4.08 11.63
CA ALA A 65 -4.29 -3.97 10.26
C ALA A 65 -5.60 -4.75 10.08
N ALA A 66 -5.69 -5.97 10.62
CA ALA A 66 -6.89 -6.80 10.56
C ALA A 66 -8.08 -6.15 11.28
N ILE A 67 -7.85 -5.60 12.49
CA ILE A 67 -8.89 -4.88 13.24
C ILE A 67 -9.37 -3.64 12.47
N LEU A 68 -8.45 -2.90 11.86
CA LEU A 68 -8.81 -1.73 11.07
C LEU A 68 -9.61 -2.11 9.81
N ALA A 69 -9.18 -3.15 9.10
CA ALA A 69 -9.89 -3.68 7.94
C ALA A 69 -11.32 -4.14 8.29
N GLU A 70 -11.49 -4.83 9.42
CA GLU A 70 -12.80 -5.25 9.91
C GLU A 70 -13.70 -4.04 10.18
N LYS A 71 -13.20 -3.04 10.91
CA LYS A 71 -13.97 -1.83 11.22
C LYS A 71 -14.34 -1.05 9.96
N MET A 72 -13.44 -0.98 8.99
CA MET A 72 -13.71 -0.37 7.69
C MET A 72 -14.78 -1.15 6.93
N ARG A 73 -14.71 -2.48 6.91
CA ARG A 73 -15.73 -3.33 6.27
C ARG A 73 -17.11 -3.12 6.88
N THR A 74 -17.17 -3.01 8.20
CA THR A 74 -18.42 -2.77 8.94
C THR A 74 -18.95 -1.35 8.72
N GLY A 75 -18.07 -0.34 8.64
CA GLY A 75 -18.46 1.05 8.43
C GLY A 75 -18.78 1.43 6.98
N PHE A 76 -18.18 0.72 6.02
CA PHE A 76 -18.21 1.01 4.59
C PHE A 76 -18.50 -0.29 3.81
N PRO A 77 -19.78 -0.72 3.76
CA PRO A 77 -20.14 -2.08 3.35
C PRO A 77 -19.87 -2.40 1.87
N ASN A 78 -19.65 -1.37 1.04
CA ASN A 78 -19.38 -1.53 -0.39
C ASN A 78 -17.88 -1.60 -0.73
N ILE A 79 -16.98 -1.63 0.27
CA ILE A 79 -15.56 -1.90 0.02
C ILE A 79 -15.41 -3.26 -0.65
N LYS A 80 -14.76 -3.25 -1.81
CA LYS A 80 -14.43 -4.45 -2.61
C LYS A 80 -13.02 -4.93 -2.35
N TYR A 81 -12.08 -3.99 -2.15
CA TYR A 81 -10.67 -4.31 -1.96
C TYR A 81 -10.10 -3.54 -0.78
N PHE A 82 -9.20 -4.21 -0.06
CA PHE A 82 -8.33 -3.59 0.93
C PHE A 82 -6.91 -3.53 0.36
N LEU A 83 -6.32 -2.35 0.37
CA LEU A 83 -4.94 -2.10 0.01
C LEU A 83 -4.19 -1.69 1.27
N LEU A 84 -3.19 -2.47 1.68
CA LEU A 84 -2.22 -2.03 2.68
C LEU A 84 -1.08 -1.37 1.92
N VAL A 85 -0.88 -0.07 2.14
CA VAL A 85 0.13 0.72 1.44
C VAL A 85 0.93 1.49 2.47
N GLY A 86 2.25 1.33 2.42
CA GLY A 86 3.18 1.92 3.36
C GLY A 86 4.62 1.78 2.86
N ILE A 87 5.56 2.29 3.65
CA ILE A 87 6.99 2.14 3.41
C ILE A 87 7.46 0.76 3.88
N ALA A 88 8.54 0.26 3.28
CA ALA A 88 9.17 -1.00 3.65
C ALA A 88 10.68 -0.92 3.45
N GLY A 89 11.43 -1.72 4.20
CA GLY A 89 12.84 -1.97 3.91
C GLY A 89 12.99 -2.88 2.69
N GLY A 90 14.09 -2.71 1.96
CA GLY A 90 14.41 -3.48 0.76
C GLY A 90 15.59 -4.43 0.97
N VAL A 91 15.59 -5.58 0.28
CA VAL A 91 16.80 -6.38 0.11
C VAL A 91 17.46 -5.90 -1.19
N PRO A 92 18.63 -5.23 -1.16
CA PRO A 92 19.15 -4.48 -2.31
C PRO A 92 19.37 -5.32 -3.57
N ARG A 93 19.65 -6.62 -3.44
CA ARG A 93 19.88 -7.52 -4.57
C ARG A 93 18.95 -8.73 -4.50
N TYR A 94 18.24 -8.99 -5.58
CA TYR A 94 17.34 -10.13 -5.72
C TYR A 94 17.44 -10.75 -7.11
N GLY A 95 16.97 -11.99 -7.27
CA GLY A 95 17.05 -12.70 -8.55
C GLY A 95 17.97 -13.92 -8.49
N GLN A 96 18.33 -14.44 -9.65
CA GLN A 96 19.18 -15.63 -9.76
C GLN A 96 20.66 -15.25 -9.62
N PRO A 97 21.53 -16.15 -9.14
CA PRO A 97 22.98 -15.96 -9.20
C PRO A 97 23.42 -15.61 -10.64
N GLY A 98 24.15 -14.51 -10.81
CA GLY A 98 24.60 -14.02 -12.12
C GLY A 98 23.57 -13.19 -12.93
N ALA A 99 22.33 -13.08 -12.45
CA ALA A 99 21.28 -12.24 -13.03
C ALA A 99 20.45 -11.59 -11.91
N PHE A 100 21.09 -10.70 -11.16
CA PHE A 100 20.45 -9.96 -10.08
C PHE A 100 19.84 -8.66 -10.58
N SER A 101 18.72 -8.29 -9.98
CA SER A 101 18.10 -6.99 -10.07
C SER A 101 18.35 -6.24 -8.75
N GLU A 102 18.34 -4.92 -8.83
CA GLU A 102 18.55 -4.06 -7.67
C GLU A 102 17.24 -3.40 -7.25
N ILE A 103 17.05 -3.24 -5.93
CA ILE A 103 16.03 -2.38 -5.33
C ILE A 103 16.75 -1.14 -4.82
N VAL A 104 16.17 0.03 -5.08
CA VAL A 104 16.69 1.34 -4.64
C VAL A 104 15.64 2.09 -3.83
N LEU A 105 16.07 3.08 -3.04
CA LEU A 105 15.12 3.95 -2.33
C LEU A 105 14.18 4.64 -3.33
N GLY A 106 12.88 4.60 -3.02
CA GLY A 106 11.83 5.16 -3.87
C GLY A 106 11.18 4.14 -4.83
N ASP A 107 11.72 2.93 -4.96
CA ASP A 107 11.05 1.86 -5.69
C ASP A 107 9.72 1.50 -5.02
N VAL A 108 8.69 1.30 -5.86
CA VAL A 108 7.36 0.86 -5.42
C VAL A 108 7.18 -0.62 -5.75
N VAL A 109 7.09 -1.44 -4.70
CA VAL A 109 6.86 -2.88 -4.83
C VAL A 109 5.37 -3.18 -4.71
N VAL A 110 4.82 -3.84 -5.73
CA VAL A 110 3.43 -4.32 -5.73
C VAL A 110 3.43 -5.83 -5.56
N SER A 111 2.77 -6.31 -4.50
CA SER A 111 2.59 -7.74 -4.25
C SER A 111 1.92 -8.42 -5.44
N SER A 112 2.50 -9.54 -5.88
CA SER A 112 2.01 -10.34 -7.01
C SER A 112 2.16 -11.81 -6.66
N PRO A 113 1.10 -12.64 -6.78
CA PRO A 113 1.20 -14.08 -6.62
C PRO A 113 2.25 -14.68 -7.56
N ARG A 114 2.96 -15.70 -7.09
CA ARG A 114 3.94 -16.45 -7.88
C ARG A 114 3.94 -17.91 -7.46
N SER A 115 3.77 -18.80 -8.42
CA SER A 115 3.65 -20.24 -8.18
C SER A 115 2.57 -20.51 -7.12
N ASN A 116 2.91 -21.19 -6.02
CA ASN A 116 1.97 -21.53 -4.95
C ASN A 116 1.87 -20.46 -3.84
N HIS A 117 2.42 -19.26 -4.04
CA HIS A 117 2.39 -18.18 -3.05
C HIS A 117 1.46 -17.05 -3.48
N GLY A 118 0.62 -16.56 -2.55
CA GLY A 118 -0.33 -15.46 -2.75
C GLY A 118 0.32 -14.07 -2.92
N GLY A 119 1.65 -13.97 -2.98
CA GLY A 119 2.41 -12.73 -3.19
C GLY A 119 2.98 -12.12 -1.91
N VAL A 120 2.48 -12.53 -0.74
CA VAL A 120 3.04 -12.16 0.57
C VAL A 120 3.42 -13.41 1.35
N LEU A 121 4.64 -13.41 1.89
CA LEU A 121 5.23 -14.46 2.70
C LEU A 121 5.52 -13.94 4.11
N GLN A 122 5.07 -14.68 5.12
CA GLN A 122 5.40 -14.37 6.51
C GLN A 122 6.71 -15.07 6.88
N TYR A 123 7.82 -14.33 6.88
CA TYR A 123 9.16 -14.94 7.01
C TYR A 123 9.56 -15.31 8.45
N ASP A 124 8.89 -14.75 9.46
CA ASP A 124 9.12 -15.03 10.88
C ASP A 124 8.33 -16.25 11.38
N LYS A 125 7.59 -16.92 10.49
CA LYS A 125 6.82 -18.12 10.81
C LYS A 125 7.14 -19.26 9.87
N GLY A 126 7.42 -20.42 10.45
CA GLY A 126 7.68 -21.65 9.71
C GLY A 126 8.14 -22.76 10.64
N ALA A 127 8.41 -23.93 10.07
CA ALA A 127 9.06 -25.01 10.77
C ALA A 127 10.53 -25.06 10.32
N TRP A 128 11.45 -25.03 11.27
CA TRP A 128 12.85 -25.32 10.98
C TRP A 128 12.99 -26.80 10.66
N GLU A 129 13.53 -27.10 9.49
CA GLU A 129 13.93 -28.44 9.09
C GLU A 129 15.43 -28.63 9.36
N GLY A 130 15.90 -29.89 9.31
CA GLY A 130 17.33 -30.19 9.40
C GLY A 130 18.14 -29.36 8.38
N GLN A 131 19.39 -29.04 8.75
CA GLN A 131 20.32 -28.17 7.98
C GLN A 131 20.00 -26.67 8.01
N GLY A 132 19.24 -26.17 9.00
CA GLY A 132 19.03 -24.72 9.17
C GLY A 132 18.15 -24.12 8.07
N ARG A 133 17.30 -24.94 7.44
CA ARG A 133 16.36 -24.48 6.41
C ARG A 133 15.01 -24.20 7.05
N LEU A 134 14.54 -22.96 6.96
CA LEU A 134 13.19 -22.61 7.38
C LEU A 134 12.20 -23.02 6.27
N ASN A 135 11.29 -23.94 6.59
CA ASN A 135 10.16 -24.27 5.72
C ASN A 135 8.96 -23.38 6.07
N PHE A 136 8.63 -22.45 5.18
CA PHE A 136 7.48 -21.56 5.35
C PHE A 136 6.17 -22.34 5.20
N ARG A 137 5.41 -22.46 6.30
CA ARG A 137 4.16 -23.24 6.34
C ARG A 137 2.89 -22.40 6.22
N GLY A 138 3.01 -21.13 5.86
CA GLY A 138 1.88 -20.22 5.68
C GLY A 138 1.81 -19.73 4.23
N HIS A 139 0.60 -19.67 3.69
CA HIS A 139 0.32 -18.96 2.44
C HIS A 139 -0.75 -17.89 2.69
N THR A 140 -0.64 -16.78 1.98
CA THR A 140 -1.74 -15.82 1.87
C THR A 140 -2.72 -16.29 0.80
N ASN A 141 -3.97 -15.81 0.88
CA ASN A 141 -4.92 -15.99 -0.23
C ASN A 141 -4.36 -15.33 -1.50
N GLY A 142 -4.77 -15.83 -2.66
CA GLY A 142 -4.46 -15.17 -3.93
C GLY A 142 -5.07 -13.78 -4.01
N VAL A 143 -4.49 -12.94 -4.87
CA VAL A 143 -5.04 -11.62 -5.21
C VAL A 143 -6.27 -11.82 -6.11
N PRO A 144 -7.37 -11.04 -5.91
CA PRO A 144 -8.52 -11.04 -6.81
C PRO A 144 -8.14 -10.91 -8.29
N GLY A 145 -8.82 -11.66 -9.17
CA GLY A 145 -8.44 -11.78 -10.58
C GLY A 145 -8.47 -10.46 -11.37
N ASP A 146 -9.35 -9.54 -10.99
CA ASP A 146 -9.45 -8.19 -11.54
C ASP A 146 -8.27 -7.29 -11.16
N LEU A 147 -7.81 -7.32 -9.90
CA LEU A 147 -6.58 -6.66 -9.49
C LEU A 147 -5.36 -7.25 -10.20
N MET A 148 -5.33 -8.58 -10.38
CA MET A 148 -4.26 -9.23 -11.16
C MET A 148 -4.26 -8.80 -12.63
N ALA A 149 -5.43 -8.69 -13.25
CA ALA A 149 -5.55 -8.16 -14.60
C ALA A 149 -5.05 -6.71 -14.69
N ALA A 150 -5.36 -5.86 -13.69
CA ALA A 150 -4.86 -4.50 -13.62
C ALA A 150 -3.32 -4.45 -13.54
N VAL A 151 -2.70 -5.27 -12.69
CA VAL A 151 -1.24 -5.38 -12.58
C VAL A 151 -0.60 -5.84 -13.90
N ASN A 152 -1.21 -6.82 -14.59
CA ASN A 152 -0.68 -7.32 -15.85
C ASN A 152 -0.81 -6.30 -16.99
N ASN A 153 -1.92 -5.56 -17.06
CA ASN A 153 -2.06 -4.47 -18.03
C ASN A 153 -1.04 -3.36 -17.76
N PHE A 154 -0.82 -2.99 -16.49
CA PHE A 154 0.23 -2.03 -16.12
C PHE A 154 1.62 -2.47 -16.59
N ARG A 155 1.96 -3.76 -16.43
CA ARG A 155 3.23 -4.32 -16.92
C ARG A 155 3.35 -4.25 -18.44
N ALA A 156 2.25 -4.50 -19.17
CA ALA A 156 2.24 -4.52 -20.63
C ALA A 156 2.32 -3.11 -21.23
N GLU A 157 1.61 -2.14 -20.65
CA GLU A 157 1.60 -0.74 -21.10
C GLU A 157 2.90 0.00 -20.76
N GLY A 158 3.55 -0.41 -19.67
CA GLY A 158 4.81 0.16 -19.21
C GLY A 158 4.66 1.55 -18.57
N TRP A 159 5.80 2.09 -18.11
CA TRP A 159 5.85 3.33 -17.32
C TRP A 159 5.36 4.59 -18.06
N SER A 160 5.42 4.60 -19.40
CA SER A 160 5.13 5.78 -20.23
C SER A 160 3.66 6.22 -20.21
N LYS A 161 2.75 5.33 -19.79
CA LYS A 161 1.30 5.62 -19.66
C LYS A 161 0.90 6.06 -18.25
N THR A 162 1.82 6.03 -17.30
CA THR A 162 1.53 6.39 -15.91
C THR A 162 1.57 7.90 -15.71
N ASN A 163 0.78 8.41 -14.77
CA ASN A 163 0.81 9.81 -14.34
C ASN A 163 1.62 10.01 -13.05
N ILE A 164 2.42 9.03 -12.63
CA ILE A 164 3.15 9.02 -11.35
C ILE A 164 4.00 10.29 -11.19
N ALA A 165 4.79 10.64 -12.20
CA ALA A 165 5.64 11.84 -12.14
C ALA A 165 4.84 13.13 -11.92
N GLN A 166 3.69 13.25 -12.59
CA GLN A 166 2.79 14.40 -12.42
C GLN A 166 2.16 14.39 -11.04
N VAL A 167 1.66 13.25 -10.56
CA VAL A 167 1.08 13.11 -9.23
C VAL A 167 2.10 13.48 -8.15
N LEU A 168 3.33 12.96 -8.22
CA LEU A 168 4.41 13.29 -7.29
C LEU A 168 4.74 14.78 -7.30
N LYS A 169 4.74 15.41 -8.48
CA LYS A 169 4.92 16.87 -8.61
C LYS A 169 3.79 17.63 -7.89
N GLN A 170 2.53 17.22 -8.08
CA GLN A 170 1.39 17.85 -7.41
C GLN A 170 1.43 17.65 -5.89
N MET A 171 1.80 16.45 -5.41
CA MET A 171 2.00 16.19 -3.99
C MET A 171 3.04 17.14 -3.40
N ARG A 172 4.20 17.32 -4.07
CA ARG A 172 5.27 18.22 -3.62
C ARG A 172 4.82 19.69 -3.51
N LEU A 173 3.89 20.14 -4.36
CA LEU A 173 3.34 21.50 -4.30
C LEU A 173 2.43 21.71 -3.08
N LYS A 174 1.85 20.64 -2.52
CA LYS A 174 1.00 20.69 -1.32
C LYS A 174 1.79 20.68 0.00
N LEU A 175 3.12 20.44 -0.06
CA LEU A 175 3.98 20.34 1.13
C LEU A 175 4.47 21.72 1.60
N ASN A 176 4.54 21.88 2.93
CA ASN A 176 5.29 22.97 3.56
C ASN A 176 6.81 22.68 3.58
N GLU A 177 7.61 23.66 3.99
CA GLU A 177 9.08 23.54 3.96
C GLU A 177 9.65 22.46 4.88
N GLU A 178 8.99 22.17 6.01
CA GLU A 178 9.41 21.09 6.91
C GLU A 178 9.16 19.73 6.27
N GLN A 179 7.95 19.52 5.74
CA GLN A 179 7.58 18.29 5.05
C GLN A 179 8.44 18.06 3.81
N LYS A 180 8.77 19.11 3.04
CA LYS A 180 9.68 18.98 1.88
C LYS A 180 11.04 18.44 2.27
N ARG A 181 11.59 18.85 3.43
CA ARG A 181 12.85 18.31 3.95
C ARG A 181 12.70 16.86 4.41
N GLN A 182 11.59 16.53 5.05
CA GLN A 182 11.30 15.16 5.51
C GLN A 182 11.15 14.17 4.34
N TYR A 183 10.51 14.58 3.25
CA TYR A 183 10.29 13.76 2.04
C TYR A 183 11.35 13.98 0.96
N ALA A 184 12.49 14.57 1.31
CA ALA A 184 13.57 14.78 0.36
C ALA A 184 14.17 13.44 -0.08
N ASP A 185 14.39 13.30 -1.38
CA ASP A 185 15.16 12.18 -1.91
C ASP A 185 16.62 12.34 -1.48
N PRO A 186 17.21 11.37 -0.74
CA PRO A 186 18.60 11.45 -0.31
C PRO A 186 19.59 11.41 -1.50
N GLY A 187 19.13 11.00 -2.69
CA GLY A 187 19.91 10.88 -3.89
C GLY A 187 20.71 9.58 -3.96
N PRO A 188 21.18 9.20 -5.17
CA PRO A 188 21.76 7.88 -5.41
C PRO A 188 23.06 7.62 -4.64
N SER A 189 23.77 8.66 -4.21
CA SER A 189 25.02 8.52 -3.42
C SER A 189 24.78 8.24 -1.93
N GLN A 190 23.54 8.44 -1.45
CA GLN A 190 23.13 8.20 -0.07
C GLN A 190 22.06 7.11 0.03
N ASP A 191 21.88 6.32 -1.04
CA ASP A 191 20.91 5.22 -1.08
C ASP A 191 21.35 4.08 -0.15
N ARG A 192 20.62 3.94 0.95
CA ARG A 192 20.85 2.94 1.99
C ARG A 192 19.51 2.35 2.41
N LEU A 193 19.26 1.11 2.01
CA LEU A 193 18.07 0.32 2.37
C LEU A 193 18.14 -0.27 3.78
#